data_AF-A0A062UR12-F1
#
_entry.id   AF-A0A062UR12-F1
#
_cell.length_a   1.000
_cell.length_b   1.000
_cell.length_c   1.000
_cell.angle_alpha   90.00
_cell.angle_beta   90.00
_cell.angle_gamma   90.00
#
_symmetry.space_group_name_H-M   'P 1'
#
loop_
_entity.id
_entity.type
_entity.pdbx_description
1 polymer ?
#
loop_
_entity_poly.entity_id
_entity_poly.type
_entity_poly.pdbx_seq_one_letter_code
_entity_poly.pdbx_strand_id
1 'polypeptide(L)'
;MSWTEIRALGSLIIATWALWFLQMRFLDGGQVVDLPPERMFSTYLSVIVVTIIGEILVTIGISIVGVVLNSGTVESADFEDERDKQIERRAGIISYWFLIVVVNILALRLIQQEIYTSSVFAPLAIASTSGIVFTLLAVLFAAHIVKMAAKLILYRV
;
A
#
# COMPACT_ATOMS: atom_id res chain seq x y z
N MET A 1 9.20 -16.75 12.99
CA MET A 1 8.81 -15.65 12.10
C MET A 1 10.11 -14.98 11.68
N SER A 2 10.43 -14.98 10.39
CA SER A 2 11.71 -14.43 9.91
C SER A 2 11.75 -12.90 10.08
N TRP A 3 12.95 -12.31 10.06
CA TRP A 3 13.08 -10.85 10.09
C TRP A 3 12.40 -10.16 8.91
N THR A 4 12.41 -10.81 7.75
CA THR A 4 11.73 -10.36 6.53
C THR A 4 10.21 -10.42 6.66
N GLU A 5 9.65 -11.42 7.34
CA GLU A 5 8.23 -11.49 7.68
C GLU A 5 7.81 -10.37 8.66
N ILE A 6 8.60 -10.11 9.72
CA ILE A 6 8.31 -9.06 10.70
C ILE A 6 8.31 -7.69 10.02
N ARG A 7 9.29 -7.45 9.14
CA ARG A 7 9.36 -6.23 8.33
C ARG A 7 8.14 -6.09 7.43
N ALA A 8 7.77 -7.16 6.71
CA ALA A 8 6.60 -7.14 5.82
C ALA A 8 5.29 -6.86 6.60
N LEU A 9 5.17 -7.41 7.83
CA LEU A 9 4.03 -7.13 8.70
C LEU A 9 4.02 -5.66 9.17
N GLY A 10 5.19 -5.12 9.55
CA GLY A 10 5.33 -3.70 9.89
C GLY A 10 4.93 -2.77 8.74
N SER A 11 5.47 -3.00 7.54
CA SER A 11 5.11 -2.25 6.33
C SER A 11 3.61 -2.39 5.99
N LEU A 12 3.03 -3.58 6.18
CA LEU A 12 1.60 -3.80 5.97
C LEU A 12 0.73 -2.94 6.91
N ILE A 13 1.09 -2.89 8.19
CA ILE A 13 0.37 -2.05 9.19
C ILE A 13 0.46 -0.58 8.79
N ILE A 14 1.65 -0.11 8.42
CA ILE A 14 1.87 1.29 8.01
C ILE A 14 1.06 1.63 6.76
N ALA A 15 1.10 0.78 5.73
CA ALA A 15 0.36 0.99 4.49
C ALA A 15 -1.16 0.97 4.72
N THR A 16 -1.64 0.09 5.60
CA THR A 16 -3.06 0.03 5.99
C THR A 16 -3.48 1.29 6.75
N TRP A 17 -2.66 1.75 7.69
CA TRP A 17 -2.89 3.01 8.40
C TRP A 17 -2.89 4.21 7.43
N ALA A 18 -1.97 4.26 6.47
CA ALA A 18 -1.90 5.32 5.47
C ALA A 18 -3.18 5.37 4.62
N LEU A 19 -3.66 4.21 4.14
CA LEU A 19 -4.90 4.12 3.38
C LEU A 19 -6.12 4.55 4.22
N TRP A 20 -6.19 4.12 5.47
CA TRP A 20 -7.24 4.53 6.40
C TRP A 20 -7.22 6.04 6.68
N PHE A 21 -6.04 6.62 6.88
CA PHE A 21 -5.88 8.06 7.09
C PHE A 21 -6.30 8.86 5.85
N LEU A 22 -5.97 8.39 4.64
CA LEU A 22 -6.45 9.00 3.40
C LEU A 22 -7.97 8.97 3.31
N GLN A 23 -8.59 7.83 3.64
CA GLN A 23 -10.06 7.71 3.68
C GLN A 23 -10.67 8.72 4.64
N MET A 24 -10.14 8.86 5.87
CA MET A 24 -10.64 9.85 6.82
C MET A 24 -10.52 11.31 6.37
N ARG A 25 -9.54 11.62 5.51
CA ARG A 25 -9.29 12.99 5.05
C ARG A 25 -10.09 13.35 3.81
N PHE A 26 -10.22 12.41 2.88
CA PHE A 26 -10.85 12.64 1.57
C PHE A 26 -12.29 12.16 1.49
N LEU A 27 -12.73 11.23 2.35
CA LEU A 27 -14.09 10.69 2.31
C LEU A 27 -14.97 11.28 3.41
N ASP A 28 -16.20 11.64 3.04
CA ASP A 28 -17.31 11.91 3.96
C ASP A 28 -18.52 11.09 3.49
N GLY A 29 -19.11 10.31 4.40
CA GLY A 29 -20.21 9.38 4.06
C GLY A 29 -19.87 8.35 2.96
N GLY A 30 -18.58 8.07 2.72
CA GLY A 30 -18.12 7.18 1.65
C GLY A 30 -18.00 7.83 0.27
N GLN A 31 -18.22 9.14 0.16
CA GLN A 31 -18.01 9.93 -1.06
C GLN A 31 -16.77 10.80 -0.92
N VAL A 32 -16.02 10.99 -2.00
CA VAL A 32 -14.88 11.91 -1.97
C VAL A 32 -15.39 13.34 -1.94
N VAL A 33 -14.90 14.10 -0.97
CA VAL A 33 -15.20 15.53 -0.80
C VAL A 33 -14.16 16.37 -1.52
N ASP A 34 -14.60 17.48 -2.10
CA ASP A 34 -13.68 18.48 -2.64
C ASP A 34 -12.97 19.25 -1.53
N LEU A 35 -11.66 19.03 -1.45
CA LEU A 35 -10.80 19.67 -0.48
C LEU A 35 -10.07 20.87 -1.09
N PRO A 36 -9.80 21.92 -0.30
CA PRO A 36 -8.93 23.00 -0.75
C PRO A 36 -7.50 22.47 -1.00
N PRO A 37 -6.75 23.05 -1.96
CA PRO A 37 -5.41 22.60 -2.34
C PRO A 37 -4.44 22.45 -1.17
N GLU A 38 -4.49 23.38 -0.20
CA GLU A 38 -3.64 23.36 1.00
C GLU A 38 -3.86 22.11 1.85
N ARG A 39 -5.12 21.67 2.01
CA ARG A 39 -5.45 20.45 2.78
C ARG A 39 -5.06 19.19 2.02
N MET A 40 -5.22 19.17 0.70
CA MET A 40 -4.77 18.05 -0.13
C MET A 40 -3.25 17.89 -0.05
N PHE A 41 -2.51 18.99 -0.21
CA PHE A 41 -1.05 19.00 -0.13
C PHE A 41 -0.55 18.61 1.27
N SER A 42 -1.13 19.17 2.32
CA SER A 42 -0.79 18.81 3.70
C SER A 42 -1.04 17.33 3.97
N THR A 43 -2.19 16.80 3.53
CA THR A 43 -2.53 15.37 3.70
C THR A 43 -1.54 14.47 2.96
N TYR A 44 -1.23 14.80 1.70
CA TYR A 44 -0.24 14.09 0.89
C TYR A 44 1.13 14.05 1.59
N LEU A 45 1.61 15.22 2.04
CA LEU A 45 2.90 15.33 2.71
C LEU A 45 2.91 14.55 4.03
N SER A 46 1.87 14.67 4.84
CA SER A 46 1.75 13.93 6.10
C SER A 46 1.79 12.43 5.89
N VAL A 47 1.05 11.90 4.92
CA VAL A 47 1.02 10.46 4.62
C VAL A 47 2.41 9.98 4.20
N ILE A 48 3.09 10.71 3.32
CA ILE A 48 4.44 10.34 2.86
C ILE A 48 5.43 10.37 4.02
N VAL A 49 5.47 11.48 4.76
CA VAL A 49 6.42 11.65 5.87
C VAL A 49 6.22 10.57 6.92
N VAL A 50 4.98 10.32 7.35
CA VAL A 50 4.69 9.30 8.36
C VAL A 50 4.99 7.89 7.84
N THR A 51 4.71 7.61 6.56
CA THR A 51 5.04 6.31 5.95
C THR A 51 6.56 6.10 5.93
N ILE A 52 7.33 7.10 5.50
CA ILE A 52 8.80 7.02 5.48
C ILE A 52 9.35 6.81 6.90
N ILE A 53 8.89 7.62 7.86
CA ILE A 53 9.33 7.49 9.26
C ILE A 53 8.95 6.11 9.80
N GLY A 54 7.74 5.63 9.53
CA GLY A 54 7.28 4.31 9.94
C GLY A 54 8.18 3.19 9.41
N GLU A 55 8.50 3.22 8.12
CA GLU A 55 9.37 2.22 7.47
C GLU A 55 10.80 2.23 8.06
N ILE A 56 11.33 3.42 8.36
CA ILE A 56 12.62 3.58 9.04
C ILE A 56 12.55 2.97 10.45
N LEU A 57 11.51 3.29 11.21
CA LEU A 57 11.34 2.77 12.58
C LEU A 57 11.17 1.26 12.63
N VAL A 58 10.43 0.66 11.69
CA VAL A 58 10.32 -0.81 11.58
C VAL A 58 11.69 -1.42 11.32
N THR A 59 12.47 -0.83 10.42
CA THR A 59 13.82 -1.32 10.09
C THR A 59 14.77 -1.23 11.28
N ILE A 60 14.78 -0.09 11.99
CA ILE A 60 15.62 0.10 13.18
C ILE A 60 15.19 -0.83 14.32
N GLY A 61 13.89 -0.93 14.58
CA GLY A 61 13.33 -1.78 15.63
C GLY A 61 13.72 -3.24 15.46
N ILE A 62 13.66 -3.75 14.23
CA ILE A 62 14.11 -5.10 13.88
C ILE A 62 15.60 -5.29 14.19
N SER A 63 16.46 -4.35 13.78
CA SER A 63 17.90 -4.44 14.02
C SER A 63 18.26 -4.47 15.50
N ILE A 64 17.59 -3.66 16.33
CA ILE A 64 17.83 -3.62 17.78
C ILE A 64 17.41 -4.95 18.43
N VAL A 65 16.21 -5.43 18.11
CA VAL A 65 15.72 -6.71 18.66
C VAL A 65 16.62 -7.87 18.22
N GLY A 66 17.15 -7.83 16.99
CA GLY A 66 18.08 -8.85 16.49
C GLY A 66 19.41 -8.87 17.23
N VAL A 67 20.01 -7.70 17.50
CA VAL A 67 21.27 -7.61 18.27
C VAL A 67 21.08 -8.02 19.72
N VAL A 68 19.95 -7.70 20.33
CA VAL A 68 19.67 -8.01 21.74
C VAL A 68 19.31 -9.49 21.94
N LEU A 69 18.61 -10.13 20.99
CA LEU A 69 18.09 -11.49 21.16
C LEU A 69 18.92 -12.59 20.49
N ASN A 70 19.73 -12.29 19.46
CA ASN A 70 20.39 -13.33 18.66
C ASN A 70 21.91 -13.14 18.60
N SER A 71 22.60 -13.70 19.60
CA SER A 71 24.07 -13.73 19.70
C SER A 71 24.75 -14.96 19.09
N GLY A 72 24.05 -15.75 18.25
CA GLY A 72 24.71 -16.86 17.56
C GLY A 72 23.80 -17.66 16.66
N THR A 73 24.14 -17.69 15.36
CA THR A 73 24.15 -18.84 14.43
C THR A 73 24.29 -18.30 13.01
N VAL A 74 25.43 -18.54 12.37
CA VAL A 74 25.85 -17.92 11.09
C VAL A 74 25.66 -18.86 9.88
N GLU A 75 25.21 -20.09 10.07
CA GLU A 75 25.32 -21.13 9.02
C GLU A 75 24.06 -21.34 8.15
N SER A 76 22.91 -20.76 8.51
CA SER A 76 21.64 -20.92 7.76
C SER A 76 21.26 -19.73 6.86
N ALA A 77 22.10 -18.70 6.78
CA ALA A 77 21.75 -17.42 6.16
C ALA A 77 21.62 -17.47 4.62
N ASP A 78 22.35 -18.36 3.95
CA ASP A 78 22.49 -18.31 2.48
C ASP A 78 21.26 -18.87 1.74
N PHE A 79 20.66 -19.95 2.26
CA PHE A 79 19.45 -20.54 1.68
C PHE A 79 18.19 -19.70 1.95
N GLU A 80 18.17 -18.97 3.07
CA GLU A 80 17.09 -18.04 3.42
C GLU A 80 17.08 -16.82 2.49
N ASP A 81 18.26 -16.30 2.10
CA ASP A 81 18.39 -15.15 1.21
C ASP A 81 17.92 -15.43 -0.23
N GLU A 82 18.19 -16.63 -0.78
CA GLU A 82 17.68 -16.99 -2.11
C GLU A 82 16.15 -17.14 -2.14
N ARG A 83 15.57 -17.78 -1.11
CA ARG A 83 14.12 -17.92 -0.98
C ARG A 83 13.45 -16.54 -0.82
N ASP A 84 14.02 -15.69 0.01
CA ASP A 84 13.53 -14.33 0.26
C ASP A 84 13.51 -13.49 -1.03
N LYS A 85 14.56 -13.58 -1.85
CA LYS A 85 14.59 -12.95 -3.18
C LYS A 85 13.50 -13.47 -4.12
N GLN A 86 13.22 -14.78 -4.10
CA GLN A 86 12.15 -15.35 -4.91
C GLN A 86 10.76 -14.88 -4.44
N ILE A 87 10.53 -14.84 -3.13
CA ILE A 87 9.28 -14.34 -2.54
C ILE A 87 9.09 -12.86 -2.88
N GLU A 88 10.14 -12.03 -2.76
CA GLU A 88 10.10 -10.62 -3.12
C GLU A 88 9.67 -10.41 -4.58
N ARG A 89 10.26 -11.18 -5.51
CA ARG A 89 9.93 -11.11 -6.94
C ARG A 89 8.49 -11.53 -7.20
N ARG A 90 8.03 -12.64 -6.62
CA ARG A 90 6.65 -13.14 -6.82
C ARG A 90 5.63 -12.15 -6.25
N ALA A 91 5.86 -11.63 -5.05
CA ALA A 91 5.00 -10.61 -4.45
C ALA A 91 4.98 -9.32 -5.28
N GLY A 92 6.12 -8.93 -5.85
CA GLY A 92 6.22 -7.80 -6.79
C GLY A 92 5.36 -8.01 -8.05
N ILE A 93 5.42 -9.20 -8.65
CA ILE A 93 4.59 -9.57 -9.81
C ILE A 93 3.09 -9.52 -9.47
N ILE A 94 2.69 -10.05 -8.31
CA ILE A 94 1.29 -10.02 -7.86
C ILE A 94 0.79 -8.57 -7.71
N SER A 95 1.57 -7.72 -7.05
CA SER A 95 1.26 -6.29 -6.88
C SER A 95 1.17 -5.55 -8.21
N TYR A 96 2.06 -5.88 -9.16
CA TYR A 96 2.05 -5.32 -10.51
C TYR A 96 0.79 -5.70 -11.29
N TRP A 97 0.39 -6.98 -11.27
CA TRP A 97 -0.85 -7.42 -11.90
C TRP A 97 -2.08 -6.80 -11.25
N PHE A 98 -2.09 -6.66 -9.93
CA PHE A 98 -3.14 -5.94 -9.21
C PHE A 98 -3.27 -4.50 -9.73
N LEU A 99 -2.17 -3.77 -9.87
CA LEU A 99 -2.18 -2.41 -10.43
C LEU A 99 -2.76 -2.37 -11.84
N ILE A 100 -2.34 -3.28 -12.73
CA ILE A 100 -2.88 -3.37 -14.09
C ILE A 100 -4.40 -3.54 -14.05
N VAL A 101 -4.89 -4.51 -13.27
CA VAL A 101 -6.32 -4.82 -13.18
C VAL A 101 -7.09 -3.62 -12.65
N VAL A 102 -6.63 -3.01 -11.54
CA VAL A 102 -7.31 -1.86 -10.93
C VAL A 102 -7.35 -0.67 -11.88
N VAL A 103 -6.24 -0.33 -12.52
CA VAL A 103 -6.18 0.79 -13.47
C VAL A 103 -7.12 0.54 -14.66
N ASN A 104 -7.17 -0.68 -15.20
CA ASN A 104 -8.09 -1.02 -16.28
C ASN A 104 -9.57 -0.94 -15.84
N ILE A 105 -9.89 -1.38 -14.62
CA ILE A 105 -11.25 -1.23 -14.06
C ILE A 105 -11.62 0.25 -13.94
N LEU A 106 -10.71 1.09 -13.45
CA LEU A 106 -10.93 2.54 -13.36
C LEU A 106 -11.14 3.17 -14.74
N ALA A 107 -10.32 2.80 -15.73
CA ALA A 107 -10.47 3.28 -17.09
C ALA A 107 -11.81 2.88 -17.72
N LEU A 108 -12.19 1.59 -17.60
CA LEU A 108 -13.48 1.10 -18.08
C LEU A 108 -14.66 1.81 -17.40
N ARG A 109 -14.56 2.07 -16.09
CA ARG A 109 -15.55 2.84 -15.33
C ARG A 109 -15.72 4.25 -15.86
N LEU A 110 -14.63 4.96 -16.16
CA LEU A 110 -14.67 6.30 -16.73
C LEU A 110 -15.30 6.29 -18.13
N ILE A 111 -14.92 5.34 -18.99
CA ILE A 111 -15.51 5.18 -20.33
C ILE A 111 -17.02 4.91 -20.23
N GLN A 112 -17.45 4.04 -19.31
CA GLN A 112 -18.86 3.74 -19.10
C GLN A 112 -19.66 4.96 -18.62
N GLN A 113 -19.07 5.81 -17.77
CA GLN A 113 -19.73 7.02 -17.29
C GLN A 113 -20.04 8.01 -18.42
N GLU A 114 -19.19 8.10 -19.45
CA GLU A 114 -19.42 8.93 -20.64
C GLU A 114 -20.44 8.31 -21.61
N ILE A 115 -20.46 6.98 -21.74
CA ILE A 115 -21.37 6.28 -22.66
C ILE A 115 -22.81 6.26 -22.14
N TYR A 116 -23.00 6.09 -20.83
CA TYR A 116 -24.32 5.89 -20.23
C TYR A 116 -24.77 7.11 -19.43
N THR A 117 -25.68 7.91 -20.01
CA THR A 117 -26.22 9.15 -19.41
C THR A 117 -27.00 8.94 -18.11
N SER A 118 -27.55 7.74 -17.89
CA SER A 118 -28.07 7.31 -16.58
C SER A 118 -27.10 6.31 -15.98
N SER A 119 -26.21 6.76 -15.10
CA SER A 119 -25.30 5.83 -14.44
C SER A 119 -26.11 4.96 -13.46
N VAL A 120 -26.29 3.67 -13.80
CA VAL A 120 -26.72 2.63 -12.83
C VAL A 120 -25.75 2.55 -11.64
N PHE A 121 -24.57 3.14 -11.79
CA PHE A 121 -23.50 3.16 -10.82
C PHE A 121 -23.30 4.56 -10.22
N ALA A 122 -22.86 4.62 -8.98
CA ALA A 122 -22.45 5.87 -8.36
C ALA A 122 -21.34 6.54 -9.20
N PRO A 123 -21.42 7.87 -9.43
CA PRO A 123 -20.39 8.59 -10.18
C PRO A 123 -19.03 8.40 -9.51
N LEU A 124 -17.98 8.15 -10.32
CA LEU A 124 -16.65 8.05 -9.75
C LEU A 124 -16.18 9.43 -9.30
N ALA A 125 -15.56 9.46 -8.12
CA ALA A 125 -14.93 10.64 -7.55
C ALA A 125 -13.84 11.27 -8.44
N ILE A 126 -13.32 10.53 -9.43
CA ILE A 126 -12.18 10.92 -10.28
C ILE A 126 -12.50 12.11 -11.19
N ALA A 127 -13.75 12.58 -11.23
CA ALA A 127 -14.13 13.80 -11.95
C ALA A 127 -13.56 15.08 -11.30
N SER A 128 -13.23 15.05 -10.00
CA SER A 128 -12.66 16.20 -9.29
C SER A 128 -11.17 16.02 -8.99
N THR A 129 -10.45 17.14 -8.84
CA THR A 129 -9.02 17.12 -8.47
C THR A 129 -8.78 16.31 -7.19
N SER A 130 -9.66 16.44 -6.20
CA SER A 130 -9.57 15.72 -4.93
C SER A 130 -9.72 14.21 -5.12
N GLY A 131 -10.67 13.79 -5.97
CA GLY A 131 -10.85 12.37 -6.27
C GLY A 131 -9.74 11.78 -7.13
N ILE A 132 -9.12 12.54 -8.02
CA ILE A 132 -7.91 12.10 -8.73
C ILE A 132 -6.79 11.86 -7.73
N VAL A 133 -6.49 12.83 -6.86
CA VAL A 133 -5.43 12.71 -5.84
C VAL A 133 -5.70 11.54 -4.90
N PHE A 134 -6.91 11.44 -4.36
CA PHE A 134 -7.30 10.34 -3.49
C PHE A 134 -7.14 8.99 -4.19
N THR A 135 -7.66 8.85 -5.41
CA THR A 135 -7.63 7.58 -6.15
C THR A 135 -6.21 7.14 -6.44
N LEU A 136 -5.34 8.05 -6.89
CA LEU A 136 -3.94 7.74 -7.16
C LEU A 136 -3.23 7.25 -5.89
N LEU A 137 -3.38 7.96 -4.77
CA LEU A 137 -2.76 7.56 -3.52
C LEU A 137 -3.33 6.25 -2.99
N ALA A 138 -4.66 6.10 -3.02
CA ALA A 138 -5.33 4.88 -2.56
C ALA A 138 -4.89 3.66 -3.36
N VAL A 139 -4.77 3.77 -4.68
CA VAL A 139 -4.30 2.68 -5.56
C VAL A 139 -2.85 2.31 -5.26
N LEU A 140 -1.97 3.31 -5.05
CA LEU A 140 -0.58 3.07 -4.69
C LEU A 140 -0.45 2.32 -3.35
N PHE A 141 -1.16 2.77 -2.32
CA PHE A 141 -1.15 2.09 -1.01
C PHE A 141 -1.83 0.72 -1.05
N ALA A 142 -2.93 0.58 -1.79
CA ALA A 142 -3.58 -0.72 -1.99
C ALA A 142 -2.64 -1.72 -2.67
N ALA A 143 -1.90 -1.30 -3.69
CA ALA A 143 -0.91 -2.15 -4.35
C ALA A 143 0.24 -2.54 -3.41
N HIS A 144 0.68 -1.61 -2.55
CA HIS A 144 1.67 -1.88 -1.51
C HIS A 144 1.13 -2.90 -0.49
N ILE A 145 -0.10 -2.74 -0.03
CA ILE A 145 -0.78 -3.69 0.88
C ILE A 145 -0.85 -5.08 0.23
N VAL A 146 -1.26 -5.17 -1.03
CA VAL A 146 -1.30 -6.44 -1.78
C VAL A 146 0.09 -7.06 -1.88
N LYS A 147 1.13 -6.26 -2.13
CA LYS A 147 2.52 -6.75 -2.13
C LYS A 147 2.90 -7.37 -0.79
N MET A 148 2.64 -6.68 0.33
CA MET A 148 3.04 -7.16 1.66
C MET A 148 2.18 -8.35 2.12
N ALA A 149 0.88 -8.34 1.82
CA ALA A 149 0.01 -9.50 2.07
C ALA A 149 0.49 -10.73 1.27
N ALA A 150 0.83 -10.55 -0.01
CA ALA A 150 1.36 -11.63 -0.85
C ALA A 150 2.68 -12.18 -0.30
N LYS A 151 3.61 -11.32 0.17
CA LYS A 151 4.83 -11.79 0.85
C LYS A 151 4.49 -12.67 2.06
N LEU A 152 3.64 -12.18 2.97
CA LEU A 152 3.28 -12.92 4.19
C LEU A 152 2.61 -14.25 3.89
N ILE A 153 1.81 -14.33 2.83
CA ILE A 153 1.20 -15.59 2.39
C ILE A 153 2.28 -16.52 1.84
N LEU A 154 3.15 -16.04 0.94
CA LEU A 154 4.22 -16.83 0.34
C LEU A 154 5.26 -17.33 1.35
N TYR A 155 5.43 -16.64 2.47
CA TYR A 155 6.25 -17.11 3.59
C TYR A 155 5.64 -18.27 4.37
N ARG A 156 4.31 -18.41 4.32
CA ARG A 156 3.57 -19.48 5.02
C ARG A 156 3.33 -20.71 4.16
N VAL A 157 3.53 -20.61 2.85
CA VAL A 157 3.36 -21.69 1.86
C VAL A 157 4.69 -22.37 1.63
#